data_AF-A0A7X9KQI9-F1
#
_entry.id   AF-A0A7X9KQI9-F1
#
_cell.length_a   1.000
_cell.length_b   1.000
_cell.length_c   1.000
_cell.angle_alpha   90.00
_cell.angle_beta   90.00
_cell.angle_gamma   90.00
#
_symmetry.space_group_name_H-M   'P 1'
#
loop_
_entity.id
_entity.type
_entity.pdbx_description
1 polymer ?
#
loop_
_entity_poly.entity_id
_entity_poly.type
_entity_poly.pdbx_seq_one_letter_code
_entity_poly.pdbx_strand_id
1 'polypeptide(L)'
;MNSSNENNTKPIKRHETIAQFSREHHFGLLLVWKIKQGIKKSISPERISNYVLCFYEQDLKQHFSNEEKILFVHLPEASPLRIQAMQEHEKIYSLIEMIKNEKNSYPLLTRFSEMLDNHIRFEERTLFSHIQEVVPEKNLLEYQVNHIDNKQVDNDWDDHFWESKN
;
A
#
# COMPACT_ATOMS: atom_id res chain seq x y z
N MET A 1 27.81 -1.02 -42.27
CA MET A 1 27.95 -0.05 -41.17
C MET A 1 26.82 -0.32 -40.20
N ASN A 2 27.08 -1.18 -39.20
CA ASN A 2 26.14 -1.46 -38.12
C ASN A 2 26.49 -0.55 -36.94
N SER A 3 25.55 0.26 -36.49
CA SER A 3 25.56 0.81 -35.14
C SER A 3 24.18 0.58 -34.56
N SER A 4 24.02 -0.56 -33.90
CA SER A 4 22.91 -0.83 -33.00
C SER A 4 23.20 -0.08 -31.70
N ASN A 5 22.38 0.92 -31.37
CA ASN A 5 22.46 1.60 -30.08
C ASN A 5 21.62 0.80 -29.08
N GLU A 6 22.27 -0.13 -28.37
CA GLU A 6 21.66 -0.85 -27.26
C GLU A 6 21.53 0.08 -26.06
N ASN A 7 20.33 0.59 -25.82
CA ASN A 7 19.96 1.25 -24.57
C ASN A 7 19.94 0.20 -23.45
N ASN A 8 21.10 -0.05 -22.85
CA ASN A 8 21.25 -0.85 -21.64
C ASN A 8 20.77 -0.03 -20.42
N THR A 9 19.46 0.07 -20.23
CA THR A 9 18.90 0.61 -18.99
C THR A 9 19.06 -0.44 -17.90
N LYS A 10 20.21 -0.43 -17.23
CA LYS A 10 20.36 -1.13 -15.94
C LYS A 10 19.17 -0.73 -15.05
N PRO A 11 18.45 -1.68 -14.44
CA PRO A 11 17.42 -1.35 -13.47
C PRO A 11 18.02 -0.42 -12.42
N ILE A 12 17.40 0.74 -12.21
CA ILE A 12 17.83 1.66 -11.15
C ILE A 12 17.61 0.91 -9.84
N LYS A 13 18.71 0.49 -9.21
CA LYS A 13 18.64 -0.20 -7.92
C LYS A 13 18.07 0.77 -6.90
N ARG A 14 16.95 0.38 -6.27
CA ARG A 14 16.33 1.25 -5.27
C ARG A 14 17.20 1.34 -4.02
N HIS A 15 17.17 2.49 -3.36
CA HIS A 15 17.73 2.61 -2.00
C HIS A 15 17.02 1.62 -1.07
N GLU A 16 17.74 1.07 -0.10
CA GLU A 16 17.21 -0.02 0.75
C GLU A 16 15.93 0.40 1.50
N THR A 17 15.88 1.64 2.02
CA THR A 17 14.66 2.19 2.65
C THR A 17 13.46 2.18 1.70
N ILE A 18 13.63 2.67 0.46
CA ILE A 18 12.54 2.71 -0.52
C ILE A 18 12.16 1.29 -0.94
N ALA A 19 13.15 0.41 -1.13
CA ALA A 19 12.93 -0.99 -1.41
C ALA A 19 12.16 -1.68 -0.27
N GLN A 20 12.37 -1.28 0.98
CA GLN A 20 11.64 -1.79 2.12
C GLN A 20 10.17 -1.38 2.08
N PHE A 21 9.84 -0.10 1.91
CA PHE A 21 8.44 0.35 1.72
C PHE A 21 7.77 -0.37 0.54
N SER A 22 8.49 -0.53 -0.58
CA SER A 22 7.99 -1.30 -1.72
C SER A 22 7.71 -2.77 -1.43
N ARG A 23 8.39 -3.39 -0.44
CA ARG A 23 8.06 -4.74 0.01
C ARG A 23 6.78 -4.74 0.83
N GLU A 24 6.57 -3.75 1.69
CA GLU A 24 5.33 -3.61 2.49
C GLU A 24 4.09 -3.45 1.59
N HIS A 25 4.21 -2.71 0.46
CA HIS A 25 3.16 -2.58 -0.55
C HIS A 25 2.63 -3.91 -1.10
N HIS A 26 3.44 -4.98 -1.10
CA HIS A 26 2.96 -6.31 -1.47
C HIS A 26 1.77 -6.75 -0.61
N PHE A 27 1.79 -6.43 0.68
CA PHE A 27 0.75 -6.79 1.63
C PHE A 27 -0.52 -5.96 1.43
N GLY A 28 -0.39 -4.66 1.16
CA GLY A 28 -1.53 -3.82 0.77
C GLY A 28 -2.20 -4.31 -0.52
N LEU A 29 -1.41 -4.70 -1.53
CA LEU A 29 -1.95 -5.29 -2.77
C LEU A 29 -2.59 -6.66 -2.54
N LEU A 30 -2.06 -7.46 -1.60
CA LEU A 30 -2.67 -8.73 -1.22
C LEU A 30 -4.01 -8.51 -0.52
N LEU A 31 -4.15 -7.50 0.35
CA LEU A 31 -5.43 -7.10 0.92
C LEU A 31 -6.43 -6.73 -0.18
N VAL A 32 -6.03 -5.91 -1.16
CA VAL A 32 -6.87 -5.56 -2.32
C VAL A 32 -7.34 -6.82 -3.05
N TRP A 33 -6.44 -7.77 -3.30
CA TRP A 33 -6.80 -9.03 -3.93
C TRP A 33 -7.79 -9.85 -3.09
N LYS A 34 -7.59 -9.95 -1.76
CA LYS A 34 -8.49 -10.66 -0.85
C LYS A 34 -9.90 -10.06 -0.87
N ILE A 35 -10.02 -8.74 -0.78
CA ILE A 35 -11.31 -8.02 -0.90
C ILE A 35 -12.01 -8.40 -2.21
N LYS A 36 -11.29 -8.34 -3.34
CA LYS A 36 -11.82 -8.70 -4.66
C LYS A 36 -12.26 -10.17 -4.72
N GLN A 37 -11.54 -11.10 -4.08
CA GLN A 37 -11.97 -12.51 -3.99
C GLN A 37 -13.23 -12.67 -3.15
N GLY A 38 -13.31 -12.00 -2.00
CA GLY A 38 -14.50 -12.03 -1.14
C GLY A 38 -15.74 -11.55 -1.88
N ILE A 39 -15.64 -10.42 -2.58
CA ILE A 39 -16.72 -9.87 -3.41
C ILE A 39 -17.11 -10.86 -4.52
N LYS A 40 -16.12 -11.40 -5.26
CA LYS A 40 -16.36 -12.36 -6.35
C LYS A 40 -17.06 -13.64 -5.87
N LYS A 41 -16.74 -14.09 -4.65
CA LYS A 41 -17.33 -15.27 -4.01
C LYS A 41 -18.64 -14.96 -3.28
N SER A 42 -19.16 -13.74 -3.38
CA SER A 42 -20.36 -13.27 -2.69
C SER A 42 -20.31 -13.49 -1.17
N ILE A 43 -19.12 -13.36 -0.58
CA ILE A 43 -18.91 -13.43 0.87
C ILE A 43 -19.56 -12.22 1.51
N SER A 44 -20.30 -12.42 2.62
CA SER A 44 -20.92 -11.33 3.39
C SER A 44 -19.99 -10.12 3.51
N PRO A 45 -20.42 -8.90 3.10
CA PRO A 45 -19.60 -7.71 3.17
C PRO A 45 -19.08 -7.47 4.59
N GLU A 46 -19.86 -7.79 5.62
CA GLU A 46 -19.44 -7.65 7.01
C GLU A 46 -18.18 -8.48 7.34
N ARG A 47 -18.06 -9.70 6.81
CA ARG A 47 -16.89 -10.56 7.02
C ARG A 47 -15.64 -9.94 6.38
N ILE A 48 -15.78 -9.44 5.16
CA ILE A 48 -14.70 -8.75 4.44
C ILE A 48 -14.31 -7.48 5.20
N SER A 49 -15.27 -6.66 5.61
CA SER A 49 -15.06 -5.43 6.38
C SER A 49 -14.32 -5.70 7.69
N ASN A 50 -14.68 -6.75 8.43
CA ASN A 50 -13.98 -7.09 9.67
C ASN A 50 -12.50 -7.44 9.41
N TYR A 51 -12.19 -8.15 8.32
CA TYR A 51 -10.81 -8.42 7.93
C TYR A 51 -10.07 -7.14 7.50
N VAL A 52 -10.70 -6.27 6.70
CA VAL A 52 -10.11 -4.97 6.31
C VAL A 52 -9.74 -4.14 7.54
N LEU A 53 -10.64 -4.04 8.51
CA LEU A 53 -10.42 -3.30 9.75
C LEU A 53 -9.30 -3.92 10.61
N CYS A 54 -9.25 -5.25 10.67
CA CYS A 54 -8.17 -5.97 11.34
C CYS A 54 -6.81 -5.68 10.70
N PHE A 55 -6.71 -5.84 9.38
CA PHE A 55 -5.49 -5.57 8.61
C PHE A 55 -5.06 -4.11 8.74
N TYR A 56 -6.01 -3.18 8.71
CA TYR A 56 -5.72 -1.75 8.84
C TYR A 56 -5.03 -1.42 10.16
N GLU A 57 -5.55 -1.90 11.29
CA GLU A 57 -4.96 -1.60 12.60
C GLU A 57 -3.63 -2.32 12.83
N GLN A 58 -3.43 -3.50 12.24
CA GLN A 58 -2.21 -4.28 12.44
C GLN A 58 -1.05 -3.89 11.51
N ASP A 59 -1.35 -3.37 10.31
CA ASP A 59 -0.33 -3.16 9.27
C ASP A 59 -0.49 -1.80 8.58
N LEU A 60 -1.58 -1.59 7.83
CA LEU A 60 -1.69 -0.49 6.88
C LEU A 60 -1.54 0.90 7.52
N LYS A 61 -2.10 1.09 8.73
CA LYS A 61 -2.02 2.35 9.48
C LYS A 61 -0.59 2.70 9.88
N GLN A 62 0.19 1.71 10.31
CA GLN A 62 1.58 1.92 10.71
C GLN A 62 2.46 2.17 9.48
N HIS A 63 2.20 1.45 8.39
CA HIS A 63 2.87 1.65 7.11
C HIS A 63 2.73 3.10 6.61
N PHE A 64 1.51 3.62 6.49
CA PHE A 64 1.28 5.02 6.10
C PHE A 64 1.96 6.01 7.05
N SER A 65 1.86 5.79 8.36
CA SER A 65 2.53 6.66 9.33
C SER A 65 4.05 6.68 9.16
N ASN A 66 4.65 5.54 8.77
CA ASN A 66 6.09 5.44 8.52
C ASN A 66 6.47 6.17 7.23
N GLU A 67 5.70 6.04 6.16
CA GLU A 67 5.93 6.78 4.92
C GLU A 67 5.90 8.28 5.15
N GLU A 68 4.88 8.77 5.87
CA GLU A 68 4.72 10.18 6.22
C GLU A 68 5.92 10.73 7.00
N LYS A 69 6.44 9.96 7.96
CA LYS A 69 7.51 10.40 8.89
C LYS A 69 8.92 10.18 8.37
N ILE A 70 9.12 9.20 7.50
CA ILE A 70 10.45 8.71 7.12
C ILE A 70 10.74 9.03 5.65
N LEU A 71 9.73 8.93 4.78
CA LEU A 71 9.92 9.03 3.34
C LEU A 71 9.43 10.38 2.79
N PHE A 72 8.20 10.78 3.08
CA PHE A 72 7.61 12.01 2.54
C PHE A 72 8.24 13.27 3.12
N VAL A 73 8.85 13.19 4.31
CA VAL A 73 9.58 14.31 4.94
C VAL A 73 10.72 14.86 4.08
N HIS A 74 11.26 14.05 3.16
CA HIS A 74 12.34 14.49 2.27
C HIS A 74 11.85 15.38 1.12
N LEU A 75 10.53 15.43 0.88
CA LEU A 75 9.94 16.37 -0.06
C LEU A 75 9.47 17.64 0.67
N PRO A 76 9.61 18.82 0.04
CA PRO A 76 9.02 20.05 0.58
C PRO A 76 7.53 19.91 0.84
N GLU A 77 6.99 20.57 1.86
CA GLU A 77 5.55 20.53 2.18
C GLU A 77 4.67 21.00 1.01
N ALA A 78 5.17 21.95 0.20
CA ALA A 78 4.51 22.44 -0.99
C ALA A 78 4.65 21.52 -2.23
N SER A 79 5.34 20.38 -2.12
CA SER A 79 5.49 19.43 -3.22
C SER A 79 4.13 18.86 -3.63
N PRO A 80 3.71 19.00 -4.90
CA PRO A 80 2.44 18.46 -5.36
C PRO A 80 2.30 16.95 -5.12
N LEU A 81 3.40 16.20 -5.26
CA LEU A 81 3.41 14.75 -5.04
C LEU A 81 3.23 14.39 -3.56
N ARG A 82 3.87 15.14 -2.65
CA ARG A 82 3.68 14.97 -1.20
C ARG A 82 2.24 15.30 -0.81
N ILE A 83 1.72 16.43 -1.29
CA ILE A 83 0.35 16.85 -1.02
C ILE A 83 -0.64 15.78 -1.51
N GLN A 84 -0.44 15.25 -2.72
CA GLN A 84 -1.27 14.18 -3.25
C GLN A 84 -1.24 12.95 -2.34
N ALA A 85 -0.06 12.45 -1.97
CA ALA A 85 0.08 11.27 -1.11
C ALA A 85 -0.65 11.45 0.23
N MET A 86 -0.43 12.58 0.92
CA MET A 86 -1.10 12.90 2.18
C MET A 86 -2.64 12.96 2.00
N GLN A 87 -3.12 13.57 0.92
CA GLN A 87 -4.56 13.63 0.64
C GLN A 87 -5.17 12.27 0.31
N GLU A 88 -4.40 11.38 -0.31
CA GLU A 88 -4.82 10.00 -0.59
C GLU A 88 -4.87 9.18 0.70
N HIS A 89 -3.90 9.32 1.61
CA HIS A 89 -3.95 8.72 2.95
C HIS A 89 -5.22 9.15 3.71
N GLU A 90 -5.50 10.45 3.77
CA GLU A 90 -6.71 10.98 4.44
C GLU A 90 -8.01 10.41 3.86
N LYS A 91 -8.08 10.22 2.54
CA LYS A 91 -9.23 9.58 1.90
C LYS A 91 -9.34 8.10 2.29
N ILE A 92 -8.23 7.38 2.37
CA ILE A 92 -8.21 5.97 2.79
C ILE A 92 -8.63 5.86 4.26
N TYR A 93 -8.12 6.72 5.16
CA TYR A 93 -8.55 6.79 6.55
C TYR A 93 -10.06 7.07 6.67
N SER A 94 -10.59 8.01 5.89
CA SER A 94 -12.02 8.28 5.86
C SER A 94 -12.83 7.06 5.40
N LEU A 95 -12.36 6.30 4.40
CA LEU A 95 -13.03 5.09 3.93
C LEU A 95 -13.02 3.98 5.00
N ILE A 96 -11.94 3.85 5.76
CA ILE A 96 -11.88 2.94 6.90
C ILE A 96 -12.93 3.29 7.95
N GLU A 97 -13.07 4.56 8.32
CA GLU A 97 -14.10 4.99 9.28
C GLU A 97 -15.52 4.77 8.73
N MET A 98 -15.74 4.96 7.43
CA MET A 98 -17.01 4.62 6.79
C MET A 98 -17.29 3.10 6.85
N ILE A 99 -16.31 2.26 6.55
CA ILE A 99 -16.44 0.79 6.65
C ILE A 99 -16.72 0.35 8.09
N LYS A 100 -16.09 1.00 9.07
CA LYS A 100 -16.33 0.73 10.50
C LYS A 100 -17.77 1.03 10.92
N ASN A 101 -18.33 2.12 10.39
CA ASN A 101 -19.72 2.54 10.67
C ASN A 101 -20.76 1.77 9.85
N GLU A 102 -20.42 1.36 8.63
CA GLU A 102 -21.30 0.64 7.69
C GLU A 102 -20.61 -0.61 7.13
N LYS A 103 -20.48 -1.64 7.97
CA LYS A 103 -19.75 -2.87 7.63
C LYS A 103 -20.39 -3.68 6.51
N ASN A 104 -21.69 -3.50 6.24
CA ASN A 104 -22.44 -4.34 5.31
C ASN A 104 -22.57 -3.72 3.91
N SER A 105 -21.47 -3.20 3.34
CA SER A 105 -21.50 -2.44 2.09
C SER A 105 -20.41 -2.86 1.09
N TYR A 106 -20.79 -3.63 0.07
CA TYR A 106 -19.88 -3.91 -1.05
C TYR A 106 -19.37 -2.65 -1.77
N PRO A 107 -20.18 -1.62 -2.04
CA PRO A 107 -19.69 -0.40 -2.67
C PRO A 107 -18.54 0.27 -1.89
N LEU A 108 -18.60 0.30 -0.55
CA LEU A 108 -17.52 0.85 0.28
C LEU A 108 -16.25 0.01 0.16
N LEU A 109 -16.36 -1.32 0.23
CA LEU A 109 -15.23 -2.24 0.08
C LEU A 109 -14.57 -2.14 -1.30
N THR A 110 -15.37 -2.04 -2.37
CA THR A 110 -14.88 -1.82 -3.73
C THR A 110 -14.11 -0.50 -3.81
N ARG A 111 -14.72 0.60 -3.34
CA ARG A 111 -14.09 1.93 -3.37
C ARG A 111 -12.79 1.98 -2.57
N PHE A 112 -12.74 1.36 -1.39
CA PHE A 112 -11.52 1.23 -0.61
C PHE A 112 -10.44 0.45 -1.38
N SER A 113 -10.80 -0.70 -1.94
CA SER A 113 -9.84 -1.54 -2.68
C SER A 113 -9.27 -0.86 -3.92
N GLU A 114 -10.07 -0.06 -4.62
CA GLU A 114 -9.63 0.71 -5.79
C GLU A 114 -8.76 1.90 -5.37
N MET A 115 -9.14 2.60 -4.30
CA MET A 115 -8.36 3.71 -3.77
C MET A 115 -6.97 3.25 -3.34
N LEU A 116 -6.88 2.14 -2.60
CA LEU A 116 -5.61 1.57 -2.13
C LEU A 116 -4.74 1.06 -3.29
N ASP A 117 -5.30 0.34 -4.27
CA ASP A 117 -4.53 -0.13 -5.44
C ASP A 117 -3.98 1.05 -6.26
N ASN A 118 -4.79 2.09 -6.46
CA ASN A 118 -4.36 3.28 -7.21
C ASN A 118 -3.28 4.06 -6.46
N HIS A 119 -3.43 4.21 -5.15
CA HIS A 119 -2.47 4.88 -4.29
C HIS A 119 -1.09 4.19 -4.33
N ILE A 120 -1.04 2.88 -4.05
CA ILE A 120 0.20 2.09 -4.10
C ILE A 120 0.87 2.19 -5.49
N ARG A 121 0.08 2.16 -6.57
CA ARG A 121 0.62 2.33 -7.94
C ARG A 121 1.20 3.71 -8.17
N PHE A 122 0.55 4.75 -7.67
CA PHE A 122 1.03 6.12 -7.75
C PHE A 122 2.36 6.24 -7.01
N GLU A 123 2.44 5.70 -5.80
CA GLU A 123 3.65 5.78 -5.00
C GLU A 123 4.81 5.07 -5.67
N GLU A 124 4.59 3.83 -6.08
CA GLU A 124 5.62 3.00 -6.69
C GLU A 124 6.18 3.58 -7.98
N ARG A 125 5.30 4.10 -8.83
CA ARG A 125 5.65 4.52 -10.19
C ARG A 125 6.11 5.96 -10.25
N THR A 126 5.56 6.81 -9.39
CA THR A 126 5.73 8.26 -9.47
C THR A 126 6.44 8.80 -8.24
N LEU A 127 5.88 8.62 -7.05
CA LEU A 127 6.39 9.28 -5.84
C LEU A 127 7.76 8.75 -5.43
N PHE A 128 7.92 7.44 -5.29
CA PHE A 128 9.14 6.81 -4.83
C PHE A 128 10.26 6.96 -5.86
N SER A 129 9.93 6.87 -7.15
CA SER A 129 10.85 7.18 -8.25
C SER A 129 11.37 8.62 -8.13
N HIS A 130 10.47 9.58 -7.92
CA HIS A 130 10.84 10.99 -7.77
C HIS A 130 11.69 11.24 -6.53
N ILE A 131 11.32 10.68 -5.37
CA ILE A 131 12.09 10.79 -4.13
C ILE A 131 13.51 10.27 -4.34
N GLN A 132 13.67 9.13 -5.00
CA GLN A 132 14.98 8.56 -5.28
C GLN A 132 15.84 9.44 -6.22
N GLU A 133 15.21 10.16 -7.14
CA GLU A 133 15.91 11.07 -8.06
C GLU A 133 16.38 12.35 -7.36
N VAL A 134 15.56 12.92 -6.46
CA VAL A 134 15.82 14.23 -5.84
C VAL A 134 16.52 14.16 -4.49
N VAL A 135 16.45 13.01 -3.80
CA VAL A 135 17.05 12.82 -2.48
C VAL A 135 18.34 12.01 -2.63
N PRO A 136 19.51 12.58 -2.31
CA PRO A 136 20.76 11.84 -2.30
C PRO A 136 20.68 10.64 -1.35
N GLU A 137 21.22 9.50 -1.75
CA GLU A 137 21.13 8.23 -1.01
C GLU A 137 21.50 8.38 0.49
N LYS A 138 22.62 9.06 0.77
CA LYS A 138 23.12 9.33 2.13
C LYS A 138 22.18 10.16 3.03
N ASN A 139 21.18 10.82 2.44
CA ASN A 139 20.25 11.68 3.16
C ASN A 139 18.93 10.95 3.47
N LEU A 140 18.66 9.80 2.85
CA LEU A 140 17.49 9.00 3.19
C LEU A 140 17.66 8.43 4.59
N LEU A 141 16.61 8.58 5.39
CA LEU A 141 16.57 7.97 6.72
C LEU A 141 16.59 6.45 6.56
N GLU A 142 17.41 5.78 7.35
CA GLU A 142 17.42 4.32 7.40
C GLU A 142 16.10 3.84 7.98
N TYR A 143 15.48 2.88 7.31
CA TYR A 143 14.29 2.21 7.78
C TYR A 143 14.49 0.71 7.62
N GLN A 144 14.45 0.02 8.75
CA GLN A 144 14.34 -1.42 8.80
C GLN A 144 13.03 -1.76 9.49
N VAL A 145 12.35 -2.69 8.88
CA VAL A 145 11.02 -3.10 9.28
C VAL A 145 11.09 -4.11 10.42
N ASN A 146 10.30 -3.85 11.45
CA ASN A 146 9.90 -4.84 12.45
C ASN A 146 8.48 -5.32 12.11
N HIS A 147 8.28 -5.91 10.92
CA HIS A 147 6.94 -6.28 10.45
C HIS A 147 6.36 -7.43 11.27
N ILE A 148 5.08 -7.29 11.57
CA ILE A 148 4.15 -8.42 11.57
C ILE A 148 4.03 -8.83 10.09
N ASP A 149 4.51 -10.02 9.73
CA ASP A 149 4.33 -10.57 8.37
C ASP A 149 2.81 -10.61 8.08
N ASN A 150 2.34 -10.28 6.87
CA ASN A 150 0.93 -10.49 6.50
C ASN A 150 0.49 -11.94 6.75
N LYS A 151 1.42 -12.90 6.64
CA LYS A 151 1.17 -14.27 7.09
C LYS A 151 0.75 -14.36 8.55
N GLN A 152 1.28 -13.51 9.43
CA GLN A 152 0.85 -13.47 10.83
C GLN A 152 -0.57 -12.90 10.95
N VAL A 153 -0.89 -11.80 10.26
CA VAL A 153 -2.27 -11.26 10.23
C VAL A 153 -3.26 -12.32 9.71
N ASP A 154 -2.87 -13.05 8.67
CA ASP A 154 -3.67 -14.14 8.10
C ASP A 154 -3.77 -15.33 9.05
N ASN A 155 -2.66 -15.78 9.63
CA ASN A 155 -2.65 -16.93 10.54
C ASN A 155 -3.49 -16.67 11.80
N ASP A 156 -3.49 -15.43 12.27
CA ASP A 156 -4.27 -14.98 13.44
C ASP A 156 -5.74 -14.69 13.08
N TRP A 157 -6.12 -14.81 11.80
CA TRP A 157 -7.47 -14.57 11.32
C TRP A 157 -8.20 -15.87 10.98
N ASP A 158 -9.21 -16.24 11.76
CA ASP A 158 -9.92 -17.52 11.60
C ASP A 158 -10.78 -17.63 10.31
N ASP A 159 -11.05 -16.50 9.64
CA ASP A 159 -11.99 -16.43 8.53
C ASP A 159 -11.31 -16.11 7.18
N HIS A 160 -10.59 -17.10 6.63
CA HIS A 160 -9.91 -17.02 5.32
C HIS A 160 -10.87 -17.09 4.13
N PHE A 161 -11.84 -16.18 4.06
CA PHE A 161 -12.89 -16.17 3.03
C PHE A 161 -12.39 -16.10 1.57
N TRP A 162 -11.14 -15.69 1.37
CA TRP A 162 -10.50 -15.61 0.05
C TRP A 162 -10.03 -16.97 -0.46
N GLU A 163 -9.88 -17.98 0.40
CA GLU A 163 -9.47 -19.33 0.01
C GLU A 163 -10.59 -20.06 -0.72
N SER A 164 -10.23 -20.89 -1.69
CA SER A 164 -11.18 -21.79 -2.33
C SER A 164 -11.39 -22.98 -1.41
N LYS A 165 -12.63 -23.25 -1.03
CA LYS A 165 -12.96 -24.57 -0.48
C LYS A 165 -12.76 -25.58 -1.60
N ASN A 166 -11.72 -26.40 -1.49
CA ASN A 166 -11.62 -27.64 -2.25
C ASN A 166 -12.72 -28.62 -1.81
#